data_AF-A0A395HTU1-F1
#
_entry.id   AF-A0A395HTU1-F1
#
_cell.length_a   1.000
_cell.length_b   1.000
_cell.length_c   1.000
_cell.angle_alpha   90.00
_cell.angle_beta   90.00
_cell.angle_gamma   90.00
#
_symmetry.space_group_name_H-M   'P 1'
#
loop_
_entity.id
_entity.type
_entity.pdbx_description
1 polymer ?
#
loop_
_entity_poly.entity_id
_entity_poly.type
_entity_poly.pdbx_seq_one_letter_code
_entity_poly.pdbx_strand_id
1 'polypeptide(L)'
;MAAAAVQAPIAIPAPIAPPTVIAPTTLRATRPTKQIPQSLIDKARAVEKVEFDATKHLAAAEPGKVFTMNDLGFEGAGISPTALSEPFPLFTPEAVQQIRAEIFSEPVLRDCQYASSFATNMIRGYGPQRAPFIFNAWNSPELLATISKVAGIDLVPAMDMDVGHVNVSVNDKDAHTVEVKRDESGDDSMPAFAWHHDSYPFVCVTMLSDCEGMVGGETAVKTGNGEVLKFRGPLMGTAVVMQGRYIEHQALKALGGRERISMVTSFRPRNPLVKDETVLASVRGISELPELYSQYALYRLENLEERLRAQLKTLREQHARRQFDITRIRGALAEQRDFLDWTMGELIV
;
A
#
# COMPACT_ATOMS: atom_id res chain seq x y z
N MET A 1 -10.54 -60.26 10.57
CA MET A 1 -10.05 -59.30 9.57
C MET A 1 -10.95 -58.08 9.62
N ALA A 2 -10.46 -56.96 10.17
CA ALA A 2 -11.21 -55.70 10.24
C ALA A 2 -10.75 -54.80 9.09
N ALA A 3 -11.69 -54.33 8.28
CA ALA A 3 -11.45 -53.45 7.15
C ALA A 3 -11.08 -52.05 7.64
N ALA A 4 -9.94 -51.53 7.19
CA ALA A 4 -9.52 -50.16 7.45
C ALA A 4 -10.39 -49.19 6.65
N ALA A 5 -11.02 -48.25 7.34
CA ALA A 5 -11.78 -47.17 6.73
C ALA A 5 -10.81 -46.21 6.01
N VAL A 6 -10.99 -46.07 4.70
CA VAL A 6 -10.30 -45.07 3.88
C VAL A 6 -10.88 -43.71 4.24
N GLN A 7 -10.04 -42.84 4.81
CA GLN A 7 -10.39 -41.47 5.16
C GLN A 7 -10.61 -40.68 3.86
N ALA A 8 -11.79 -40.08 3.70
CA ALA A 8 -12.09 -39.23 2.56
C ALA A 8 -11.13 -38.02 2.52
N PRO A 9 -10.69 -37.57 1.33
CA PRO A 9 -9.82 -36.41 1.23
C PRO A 9 -10.50 -35.19 1.82
N ILE A 10 -9.80 -34.51 2.73
CA ILE A 10 -10.23 -33.23 3.30
C ILE A 10 -10.38 -32.26 2.13
N ALA A 11 -11.61 -31.76 1.91
CA ALA A 11 -11.87 -30.75 0.90
C ALA A 11 -11.05 -29.51 1.24
N ILE A 12 -10.09 -29.16 0.39
CA ILE A 12 -9.37 -27.89 0.47
C ILE A 12 -10.43 -26.80 0.24
N PRO A 13 -10.61 -25.84 1.16
CA PRO A 13 -11.53 -24.74 0.95
C PRO A 13 -11.19 -24.02 -0.37
N ALA A 14 -12.21 -23.62 -1.13
CA ALA A 14 -11.99 -22.86 -2.34
C ALA A 14 -11.25 -21.55 -2.01
N PRO A 15 -10.31 -21.09 -2.86
CA PRO A 15 -9.60 -19.84 -2.62
C PRO A 15 -10.57 -18.68 -2.45
N ILE A 16 -10.38 -17.87 -1.40
CA ILE A 16 -11.17 -16.65 -1.20
C ILE A 16 -10.86 -15.70 -2.35
N ALA A 17 -11.87 -15.33 -3.13
CA ALA A 17 -11.73 -14.38 -4.23
C ALA A 17 -11.33 -12.99 -3.69
N PRO A 18 -10.54 -12.20 -4.44
CA PRO A 18 -10.20 -10.85 -4.03
C PRO A 18 -11.48 -10.01 -3.94
N PRO A 19 -11.64 -9.18 -2.89
CA PRO A 19 -12.84 -8.37 -2.72
C PRO A 19 -12.94 -7.29 -3.80
N THR A 20 -14.12 -6.74 -4.05
CA THR A 20 -14.26 -5.62 -4.99
C THR A 20 -13.75 -4.33 -4.35
N VAL A 21 -12.86 -3.60 -5.04
CA VAL A 21 -12.42 -2.27 -4.61
C VAL A 21 -13.44 -1.23 -5.06
N ILE A 22 -13.91 -0.42 -4.12
CA ILE A 22 -14.83 0.69 -4.41
C ILE A 22 -14.01 1.93 -4.77
N ALA A 23 -14.20 2.42 -5.99
CA ALA A 23 -13.53 3.62 -6.47
C ALA A 23 -14.05 4.89 -5.76
N PRO A 24 -13.22 5.92 -5.57
CA PRO A 24 -13.69 7.26 -5.23
C PRO A 24 -14.71 7.75 -6.26
N THR A 25 -15.68 8.55 -5.80
CA THR A 25 -16.60 9.27 -6.70
C THR A 25 -15.89 10.32 -7.56
N THR A 26 -14.66 10.69 -7.20
CA THR A 26 -13.79 11.53 -8.02
C THR A 26 -13.37 10.77 -9.28
N LEU A 27 -13.78 11.26 -10.45
CA LEU A 27 -13.50 10.59 -11.74
C LEU A 27 -12.27 11.14 -12.46
N ARG A 28 -11.74 12.29 -12.01
CA ARG A 28 -10.59 12.96 -12.63
C ARG A 28 -9.74 13.62 -11.56
N ALA A 29 -8.42 13.58 -11.78
CA ALA A 29 -7.45 14.22 -10.91
C ALA A 29 -7.82 15.71 -10.72
N THR A 30 -8.03 16.09 -9.46
CA THR A 30 -8.55 17.40 -9.09
C THR A 30 -7.55 18.08 -8.17
N ARG A 31 -7.26 19.37 -8.36
CA ARG A 31 -6.38 20.15 -7.47
C ARG A 31 -7.10 20.51 -6.18
N PRO A 32 -6.42 20.53 -5.01
CA PRO A 32 -7.05 20.92 -3.76
C PRO A 32 -7.43 22.40 -3.74
N THR A 33 -8.53 22.72 -3.06
CA THR A 33 -8.93 24.09 -2.78
C THR A 33 -8.42 24.58 -1.42
N LYS A 34 -8.21 23.65 -0.48
CA LYS A 34 -7.62 23.95 0.83
C LYS A 34 -6.10 23.99 0.71
N GLN A 35 -5.53 25.14 1.03
CA GLN A 35 -4.09 25.35 1.04
C GLN A 35 -3.45 24.68 2.25
N ILE A 36 -2.23 24.17 2.06
CA ILE A 36 -1.39 23.72 3.17
C ILE A 36 -0.85 24.97 3.86
N PRO A 37 -0.86 25.07 5.21
CA PRO A 37 -0.32 26.21 5.93
C PRO A 37 1.14 26.49 5.54
N GLN A 38 1.42 27.77 5.27
CA GLN A 38 2.77 28.20 4.86
C GLN A 38 3.83 27.84 5.90
N SER A 39 3.49 27.87 7.19
CA SER A 39 4.40 27.49 8.28
C SER A 39 4.89 26.03 8.19
N LEU A 40 4.06 25.09 7.70
CA LEU A 40 4.46 23.70 7.48
C LEU A 40 5.43 23.58 6.30
N ILE A 41 5.15 24.33 5.24
CA ILE A 41 5.96 24.38 4.02
C ILE A 41 7.34 24.98 4.32
N ASP A 42 7.39 26.14 4.97
CA ASP A 42 8.63 26.85 5.30
C ASP A 42 9.52 26.02 6.22
N LYS A 43 8.93 25.38 7.24
CA LYS A 43 9.67 24.48 8.15
C LYS A 43 10.30 23.31 7.39
N ALA A 44 9.58 22.71 6.44
CA ALA A 44 10.10 21.60 5.66
C ALA A 44 11.18 22.06 4.66
N ARG A 45 11.02 23.24 4.06
CA ARG A 45 11.99 23.81 3.10
C ARG A 45 13.26 24.34 3.75
N ALA A 46 13.25 24.60 5.06
CA ALA A 46 14.45 24.99 5.81
C ALA A 46 15.45 23.83 6.00
N VAL A 47 15.05 22.58 5.74
CA VAL A 47 15.92 21.41 5.82
C VAL A 47 16.88 21.40 4.62
N GLU A 48 18.18 21.35 4.88
CA GLU A 48 19.19 21.12 3.84
C GLU A 48 19.03 19.69 3.30
N LYS A 49 18.84 19.57 1.99
CA LYS A 49 18.60 18.28 1.35
C LYS A 49 19.89 17.48 1.23
N VAL A 50 19.84 16.21 1.63
CA VAL A 50 20.96 15.27 1.49
C VAL A 50 20.56 14.05 0.66
N GLU A 51 21.54 13.29 0.18
CA GLU A 51 21.28 12.01 -0.47
C GLU A 51 20.87 10.93 0.54
N PHE A 52 20.05 9.97 0.09
CA PHE A 52 19.64 8.86 0.94
C PHE A 52 20.82 7.91 1.23
N ASP A 53 21.11 7.72 2.51
CA ASP A 53 22.00 6.70 3.07
C ASP A 53 21.21 5.74 3.98
N ALA A 54 21.12 4.47 3.59
CA ALA A 54 20.35 3.46 4.33
C ALA A 54 20.84 3.28 5.79
N THR A 55 22.14 3.47 6.05
CA THR A 55 22.73 3.29 7.39
C THR A 55 22.37 4.41 8.35
N LYS A 56 22.01 5.59 7.84
CA LYS A 56 21.62 6.77 8.62
C LYS A 56 20.12 6.97 8.69
N HIS A 57 19.44 6.63 7.60
CA HIS A 57 18.05 7.02 7.39
C HIS A 57 17.04 5.90 7.71
N LEU A 58 17.48 4.64 7.81
CA LEU A 58 16.64 3.54 8.24
C LEU A 58 16.86 3.22 9.73
N ALA A 59 15.77 2.89 10.44
CA ALA A 59 15.82 2.57 11.87
C ALA A 59 16.06 1.07 12.16
N ALA A 60 16.11 0.22 11.12
CA ALA A 60 16.42 -1.21 11.17
C ALA A 60 15.69 -2.03 12.26
N ALA A 61 14.45 -1.65 12.59
CA ALA A 61 13.66 -2.33 13.62
C ALA A 61 12.62 -3.28 13.00
N GLU A 62 12.30 -4.34 13.73
CA GLU A 62 11.23 -5.28 13.39
C GLU A 62 9.95 -4.96 14.18
N PRO A 63 8.76 -5.28 13.64
CA PRO A 63 7.53 -5.17 14.39
C PRO A 63 7.50 -6.13 15.58
N GLY A 64 6.90 -5.68 16.68
CA GLY A 64 6.71 -6.51 17.88
C GLY A 64 5.83 -7.74 17.60
N LYS A 65 4.81 -7.56 16.75
CA LYS A 65 3.95 -8.64 16.27
C LYS A 65 3.55 -8.45 14.81
N VAL A 66 3.41 -9.57 14.11
CA VAL A 66 2.76 -9.67 12.80
C VAL A 66 1.53 -10.55 12.95
N PHE A 67 0.37 -10.04 12.53
CA PHE A 67 -0.89 -10.77 12.47
C PHE A 67 -0.99 -11.48 11.13
N THR A 68 -1.39 -12.74 11.17
CA THR A 68 -1.57 -13.56 9.98
C THR A 68 -2.97 -13.41 9.41
N MET A 69 -3.15 -13.80 8.15
CA MET A 69 -4.47 -13.90 7.51
C MET A 69 -5.39 -14.83 8.31
N ASN A 70 -4.84 -15.92 8.88
CA ASN A 70 -5.59 -16.83 9.74
C ASN A 70 -6.04 -16.16 11.05
N ASP A 71 -5.17 -15.37 11.70
CA ASP A 71 -5.53 -14.65 12.94
C ASP A 71 -6.72 -13.71 12.75
N LEU A 72 -6.91 -13.21 11.53
CA LEU A 72 -8.01 -12.31 11.17
C LEU A 72 -9.17 -13.02 10.45
N GLY A 73 -9.17 -14.35 10.34
CA GLY A 73 -10.24 -15.13 9.72
C GLY A 73 -10.27 -15.09 8.18
N PHE A 74 -9.13 -14.84 7.54
CA PHE A 74 -8.94 -14.78 6.09
C PHE A 74 -7.97 -15.87 5.58
N GLU A 75 -7.92 -17.03 6.25
CA GLU A 75 -7.04 -18.14 5.86
C GLU A 75 -7.19 -18.50 4.36
N GLY A 76 -6.06 -18.61 3.66
CA GLY A 76 -6.02 -18.93 2.23
C GLY A 76 -6.34 -17.77 1.29
N ALA A 77 -6.67 -16.58 1.80
CA ALA A 77 -6.77 -15.36 1.00
C ALA A 77 -5.41 -14.68 0.83
N GLY A 78 -5.28 -13.87 -0.23
CA GLY A 78 -4.07 -13.08 -0.44
C GLY A 78 -2.93 -13.82 -1.15
N ILE A 79 -1.77 -13.17 -1.14
CA ILE A 79 -0.50 -13.64 -1.72
C ILE A 79 0.53 -14.02 -0.65
N SER A 80 0.22 -13.79 0.62
CA SER A 80 1.09 -14.06 1.77
C SER A 80 0.28 -14.41 3.01
N PRO A 81 0.82 -15.24 3.93
CA PRO A 81 0.20 -15.47 5.25
C PRO A 81 0.14 -14.23 6.13
N THR A 82 0.92 -13.16 5.88
CA THR A 82 0.88 -11.93 6.68
C THR A 82 -0.34 -11.08 6.32
N ALA A 83 -1.15 -10.73 7.31
CA ALA A 83 -2.23 -9.76 7.14
C ALA A 83 -1.76 -8.32 7.41
N LEU A 84 -1.14 -8.09 8.57
CA LEU A 84 -0.78 -6.76 9.05
C LEU A 84 0.31 -6.84 10.12
N SER A 85 1.19 -5.85 10.18
CA SER A 85 2.15 -5.70 11.28
C SER A 85 1.68 -4.71 12.35
N GLU A 86 2.15 -4.86 13.59
CA GLU A 86 2.20 -3.72 14.49
C GLU A 86 3.10 -2.60 13.92
N PRO A 87 2.93 -1.33 14.34
CA PRO A 87 3.83 -0.27 13.94
C PRO A 87 5.27 -0.56 14.38
N PHE A 88 6.23 -0.29 13.49
CA PHE A 88 7.67 -0.45 13.77
C PHE A 88 8.47 0.73 13.22
N PRO A 89 9.57 1.15 13.86
CA PRO A 89 10.46 2.17 13.33
C PRO A 89 11.02 1.76 11.96
N LEU A 90 10.69 2.53 10.92
CA LEU A 90 11.20 2.32 9.57
C LEU A 90 12.23 3.39 9.21
N PHE A 91 11.89 4.65 9.45
CA PHE A 91 12.71 5.81 9.14
C PHE A 91 13.18 6.52 10.41
N THR A 92 14.40 7.03 10.39
CA THR A 92 14.89 7.92 11.46
C THR A 92 14.19 9.28 11.39
N PRO A 93 14.18 10.06 12.49
CA PRO A 93 13.63 11.42 12.47
C PRO A 93 14.27 12.32 11.40
N GLU A 94 15.56 12.16 11.14
CA GLU A 94 16.28 12.85 10.06
C GLU A 94 15.71 12.48 8.69
N ALA A 95 15.49 11.19 8.42
CA ALA A 95 14.89 10.74 7.18
C ALA A 95 13.47 11.30 6.99
N VAL A 96 12.66 11.37 8.05
CA VAL A 96 11.34 12.02 8.00
C VAL A 96 11.46 13.50 7.62
N GLN A 97 12.47 14.22 8.11
CA GLN A 97 12.71 15.62 7.72
C GLN A 97 13.04 15.73 6.23
N GLN A 98 13.89 14.84 5.69
CA GLN A 98 14.23 14.80 4.27
C GLN A 98 13.01 14.48 3.39
N ILE A 99 12.22 13.46 3.78
CA ILE A 99 10.95 13.12 3.11
C ILE A 99 10.03 14.35 3.07
N ARG A 100 9.86 15.04 4.21
CA ARG A 100 9.03 16.25 4.30
C ARG A 100 9.56 17.37 3.42
N ALA A 101 10.88 17.55 3.34
CA ALA A 101 11.52 18.57 2.51
C ALA A 101 11.29 18.34 1.00
N GLU A 102 11.15 17.09 0.57
CA GLU A 102 10.80 16.74 -0.82
C GLU A 102 9.32 16.96 -1.11
N ILE A 103 8.41 16.42 -0.28
CA ILE A 103 6.96 16.50 -0.54
C ILE A 103 6.43 17.94 -0.50
N PHE A 104 7.03 18.81 0.33
CA PHE A 104 6.64 20.23 0.41
C PHE A 104 7.49 21.15 -0.47
N SER A 105 8.35 20.60 -1.32
CA SER A 105 9.11 21.40 -2.29
C SER A 105 8.18 22.04 -3.33
N GLU A 106 8.59 23.20 -3.85
CA GLU A 106 7.83 23.95 -4.86
C GLU A 106 7.43 23.11 -6.09
N PRO A 107 8.35 22.37 -6.76
CA PRO A 107 7.96 21.59 -7.93
C PRO A 107 7.02 20.43 -7.60
N VAL A 108 7.04 19.90 -6.38
CA VAL A 108 6.13 18.84 -5.96
C VAL A 108 4.75 19.40 -5.67
N LEU A 109 4.64 20.46 -4.86
CA LEU A 109 3.33 21.05 -4.54
C LEU A 109 2.63 21.64 -5.77
N ARG A 110 3.38 22.22 -6.71
CA ARG A 110 2.82 22.81 -7.93
C ARG A 110 2.17 21.76 -8.84
N ASP A 111 2.85 20.63 -9.06
CA ASP A 111 2.47 19.70 -10.13
C ASP A 111 1.88 18.39 -9.62
N CYS A 112 2.11 18.03 -8.35
CA CYS A 112 1.82 16.69 -7.82
C CYS A 112 0.79 16.70 -6.68
N GLN A 113 0.13 17.83 -6.44
CA GLN A 113 -0.87 17.99 -5.39
C GLN A 113 -2.30 17.79 -5.91
N TYR A 114 -3.08 16.96 -5.22
CA TYR A 114 -4.42 16.54 -5.65
C TYR A 114 -5.39 16.49 -4.46
N ALA A 115 -6.69 16.34 -4.76
CA ALA A 115 -7.76 16.12 -3.79
C ALA A 115 -8.78 15.13 -4.35
N SER A 116 -9.55 14.51 -3.46
CA SER A 116 -10.64 13.60 -3.77
C SER A 116 -11.77 13.74 -2.76
N SER A 117 -12.85 12.98 -2.96
CA SER A 117 -13.90 12.86 -1.94
C SER A 117 -13.45 12.21 -0.64
N PHE A 118 -12.30 11.51 -0.63
CA PHE A 118 -11.73 10.90 0.57
C PHE A 118 -10.67 11.76 1.26
N ALA A 119 -9.94 12.59 0.51
CA ALA A 119 -8.85 13.39 1.06
C ALA A 119 -8.83 14.80 0.49
N THR A 120 -8.77 15.79 1.38
CA THR A 120 -8.74 17.21 1.01
C THR A 120 -7.42 17.65 0.42
N ASN A 121 -6.33 16.92 0.69
CA ASN A 121 -5.01 17.22 0.18
C ASN A 121 -4.15 15.95 0.11
N MET A 122 -3.68 15.64 -1.09
CA MET A 122 -2.82 14.49 -1.39
C MET A 122 -1.63 14.96 -2.21
N ILE A 123 -0.48 14.30 -2.08
CA ILE A 123 0.71 14.55 -2.89
C ILE A 123 1.18 13.21 -3.45
N ARG A 124 1.21 13.07 -4.78
CA ARG A 124 1.51 11.80 -5.46
C ARG A 124 1.99 11.99 -6.88
N GLY A 125 2.67 10.99 -7.45
CA GLY A 125 3.15 11.01 -8.84
C GLY A 125 4.26 12.03 -9.09
N TYR A 126 5.09 12.30 -8.08
CA TYR A 126 6.20 13.26 -8.21
C TYR A 126 7.45 12.66 -8.87
N GLY A 127 7.63 11.34 -8.81
CA GLY A 127 8.72 10.65 -9.49
C GLY A 127 10.12 10.92 -8.91
N PRO A 128 11.13 10.15 -9.34
CA PRO A 128 12.48 10.21 -8.79
C PRO A 128 13.21 11.53 -9.08
N GLN A 129 12.80 12.26 -10.13
CA GLN A 129 13.41 13.55 -10.47
C GLN A 129 13.08 14.65 -9.46
N ARG A 130 11.89 14.62 -8.85
CA ARG A 130 11.44 15.63 -7.87
C ARG A 130 11.69 15.22 -6.44
N ALA A 131 11.72 13.91 -6.18
CA ALA A 131 11.90 13.34 -4.85
C ALA A 131 12.94 12.19 -4.84
N PRO A 132 14.20 12.47 -5.20
CA PRO A 132 15.24 11.44 -5.25
C PRO A 132 15.47 10.74 -3.90
N PHE A 133 15.37 11.44 -2.76
CA PHE A 133 15.54 10.82 -1.45
C PHE A 133 14.46 9.76 -1.20
N ILE A 134 13.18 10.11 -1.42
CA ILE A 134 12.05 9.19 -1.26
C ILE A 134 12.20 7.99 -2.20
N PHE A 135 12.51 8.21 -3.47
CA PHE A 135 12.63 7.12 -4.44
C PHE A 135 13.84 6.22 -4.17
N ASN A 136 14.98 6.79 -3.80
CA ASN A 136 16.16 6.01 -3.41
C ASN A 136 15.88 5.19 -2.14
N ALA A 137 15.15 5.75 -1.17
CA ALA A 137 14.75 5.03 0.03
C ALA A 137 13.85 3.83 -0.29
N TRP A 138 12.74 4.06 -0.99
CA TRP A 138 11.75 3.01 -1.30
C TRP A 138 12.22 1.96 -2.31
N ASN A 139 13.30 2.23 -3.06
CA ASN A 139 13.96 1.27 -3.94
C ASN A 139 15.26 0.68 -3.37
N SER A 140 15.68 1.09 -2.16
CA SER A 140 16.89 0.56 -1.55
C SER A 140 16.76 -0.92 -1.21
N PRO A 141 17.80 -1.75 -1.44
CA PRO A 141 17.79 -3.16 -1.07
C PRO A 141 17.48 -3.39 0.42
N GLU A 142 17.98 -2.52 1.30
CA GLU A 142 17.82 -2.61 2.75
C GLU A 142 16.37 -2.41 3.19
N LEU A 143 15.70 -1.39 2.64
CA LEU A 143 14.28 -1.16 2.92
C LEU A 143 13.44 -2.29 2.34
N LEU A 144 13.68 -2.68 1.08
CA LEU A 144 12.91 -3.75 0.43
C LEU A 144 13.06 -5.10 1.13
N ALA A 145 14.26 -5.42 1.65
CA ALA A 145 14.48 -6.61 2.46
C ALA A 145 13.66 -6.55 3.76
N THR A 146 13.59 -5.39 4.41
CA THR A 146 12.79 -5.19 5.63
C THR A 146 11.30 -5.37 5.35
N ILE A 147 10.76 -4.69 4.33
CA ILE A 147 9.34 -4.78 3.97
C ILE A 147 8.98 -6.21 3.54
N SER A 148 9.81 -6.85 2.71
CA SER A 148 9.58 -8.23 2.25
C SER A 148 9.61 -9.23 3.40
N LYS A 149 10.52 -9.05 4.36
CA LYS A 149 10.58 -9.88 5.57
C LYS A 149 9.29 -9.76 6.39
N VAL A 150 8.81 -8.54 6.64
CA VAL A 150 7.55 -8.32 7.39
C VAL A 150 6.35 -8.87 6.61
N ALA A 151 6.30 -8.63 5.31
CA ALA A 151 5.24 -9.11 4.43
C ALA A 151 5.26 -10.63 4.24
N GLY A 152 6.34 -11.34 4.56
CA GLY A 152 6.46 -12.78 4.36
C GLY A 152 6.57 -13.21 2.88
N ILE A 153 6.81 -12.27 1.98
CA ILE A 153 6.97 -12.48 0.53
C ILE A 153 7.86 -11.38 -0.05
N ASP A 154 8.62 -11.69 -1.12
CA ASP A 154 9.47 -10.72 -1.82
C ASP A 154 8.63 -9.70 -2.59
N LEU A 155 8.76 -8.44 -2.19
CA LEU A 155 7.99 -7.31 -2.70
C LEU A 155 8.89 -6.26 -3.38
N VAL A 156 8.29 -5.58 -4.35
CA VAL A 156 8.82 -4.37 -5.00
C VAL A 156 7.75 -3.29 -5.02
N PRO A 157 8.12 -2.00 -5.09
CA PRO A 157 7.14 -0.95 -5.31
C PRO A 157 6.30 -1.28 -6.55
N ALA A 158 4.98 -1.06 -6.44
CA ALA A 158 4.05 -1.46 -7.48
C ALA A 158 4.30 -0.68 -8.78
N MET A 159 4.33 0.64 -8.65
CA MET A 159 4.50 1.64 -9.70
C MET A 159 5.03 2.93 -9.07
N ASP A 160 5.86 3.68 -9.79
CA ASP A 160 6.38 4.98 -9.34
C ASP A 160 5.25 5.97 -9.01
N MET A 161 4.10 5.85 -9.70
CA MET A 161 2.90 6.64 -9.42
C MET A 161 2.42 6.53 -7.96
N ASP A 162 2.65 5.38 -7.32
CA ASP A 162 2.20 5.06 -5.95
C ASP A 162 3.37 4.79 -4.98
N VAL A 163 4.58 5.23 -5.36
CA VAL A 163 5.68 5.39 -4.42
C VAL A 163 5.43 6.65 -3.59
N GLY A 164 5.24 6.46 -2.28
CA GLY A 164 5.11 7.55 -1.32
C GLY A 164 3.93 8.49 -1.56
N HIS A 165 2.74 7.97 -1.89
CA HIS A 165 1.50 8.75 -1.87
C HIS A 165 1.29 9.37 -0.48
N VAL A 166 1.21 10.69 -0.39
CA VAL A 166 1.03 11.38 0.90
C VAL A 166 -0.39 11.90 1.04
N ASN A 167 -1.01 11.64 2.18
CA ASN A 167 -2.24 12.29 2.62
C ASN A 167 -1.90 13.36 3.66
N VAL A 168 -2.36 14.59 3.44
CA VAL A 168 -2.14 15.72 4.35
C VAL A 168 -3.46 16.18 4.94
N SER A 169 -3.59 16.06 6.26
CA SER A 169 -4.70 16.64 7.03
C SER A 169 -4.16 17.67 8.01
N VAL A 170 -4.81 18.83 8.09
CA VAL A 170 -4.44 19.92 8.98
C VAL A 170 -5.67 20.33 9.77
N ASN A 171 -5.48 20.56 11.07
CA ASN A 171 -6.53 21.08 11.94
C ASN A 171 -6.49 22.62 11.92
N ASP A 172 -7.52 23.24 11.34
CA ASP A 172 -7.64 24.70 11.19
C ASP A 172 -7.91 25.46 12.51
N LYS A 173 -8.02 24.76 13.65
CA LYS A 173 -8.28 25.36 14.96
C LYS A 173 -6.97 25.49 15.72
N ASP A 174 -6.63 26.71 16.16
CA ASP A 174 -5.45 26.98 16.99
C ASP A 174 -5.32 25.94 18.11
N ALA A 175 -4.17 25.26 18.13
CA ALA A 175 -3.89 24.15 19.06
C ALA A 175 -3.90 24.56 20.56
N HIS A 176 -4.22 25.81 20.88
CA HIS A 176 -4.25 26.36 22.23
C HIS A 176 -5.65 26.35 22.88
N THR A 177 -6.72 26.01 22.18
CA THR A 177 -8.09 26.07 22.73
C THR A 177 -8.99 24.89 22.31
N VAL A 178 -8.43 23.69 22.17
CA VAL A 178 -9.29 22.49 22.14
C VAL A 178 -9.58 22.08 23.60
N GLU A 179 -10.57 22.72 24.21
CA GLU A 179 -11.29 22.07 25.30
C GLU A 179 -11.77 20.72 24.76
N VAL A 180 -11.33 19.63 25.39
CA VAL A 180 -11.78 18.27 25.10
C VAL A 180 -13.24 18.17 25.53
N LYS A 181 -14.15 18.71 24.72
CA LYS A 181 -15.56 18.35 24.81
C LYS A 181 -15.69 16.99 24.16
N ARG A 182 -15.63 15.95 25.00
CA ARG A 182 -16.19 14.65 24.66
C ARG A 182 -17.64 14.90 24.29
N ASP A 183 -18.00 14.64 23.03
CA ASP A 183 -19.41 14.61 22.68
C ASP A 183 -20.08 13.56 23.58
N GLU A 184 -21.13 13.99 24.29
CA GLU A 184 -21.95 13.14 25.18
C GLU A 184 -22.71 12.03 24.40
N SER A 185 -22.53 11.95 23.08
CA SER A 185 -23.00 10.86 22.22
C SER A 185 -22.05 9.67 22.13
N GLY A 186 -20.84 9.73 22.71
CA GLY A 186 -19.96 8.56 22.85
C GLY A 186 -19.43 7.97 21.54
N ASP A 187 -19.52 8.68 20.43
CA ASP A 187 -19.14 8.17 19.11
C ASP A 187 -17.84 8.84 18.60
N ASP A 188 -16.70 8.35 19.10
CA ASP A 188 -15.34 8.65 18.62
C ASP A 188 -15.08 8.11 17.17
N SER A 189 -16.12 7.80 16.38
CA SER A 189 -16.03 7.00 15.16
C SER A 189 -15.85 7.76 13.84
N MET A 190 -15.78 9.09 13.85
CA MET A 190 -15.71 9.85 12.61
C MET A 190 -14.44 9.48 11.79
N PRO A 191 -14.57 8.92 10.56
CA PRO A 191 -13.44 8.50 9.75
C PRO A 191 -12.53 9.65 9.36
N ALA A 192 -11.21 9.43 9.39
CA ALA A 192 -10.26 10.22 8.59
C ALA A 192 -10.25 9.72 7.14
N PHE A 193 -10.38 8.40 6.94
CA PHE A 193 -10.66 7.73 5.67
C PHE A 193 -11.72 6.68 5.93
N ALA A 194 -12.73 6.53 5.06
CA ALA A 194 -13.81 5.55 5.23
C ALA A 194 -13.32 4.10 5.07
N TRP A 195 -14.16 3.12 5.42
CA TRP A 195 -13.88 1.71 5.18
C TRP A 195 -13.61 1.43 3.70
N HIS A 196 -12.50 0.76 3.41
CA HIS A 196 -12.12 0.40 2.05
C HIS A 196 -11.16 -0.79 2.01
N HIS A 197 -11.00 -1.33 0.81
CA HIS A 197 -9.87 -2.17 0.41
C HIS A 197 -8.95 -1.36 -0.49
N ASP A 198 -7.66 -1.67 -0.42
CA ASP A 198 -6.70 -1.05 -1.33
C ASP A 198 -6.73 -1.68 -2.71
N SER A 199 -6.24 -0.92 -3.68
CA SER A 199 -6.01 -1.35 -5.05
C SER A 199 -4.87 -2.35 -5.19
N TYR A 200 -3.96 -2.42 -4.22
CA TYR A 200 -2.68 -3.13 -4.30
C TYR A 200 -2.60 -4.30 -3.32
N PRO A 201 -1.90 -5.39 -3.66
CA PRO A 201 -1.71 -6.54 -2.76
C PRO A 201 -1.19 -6.14 -1.38
N PHE A 202 -0.15 -5.31 -1.34
CA PHE A 202 0.45 -4.81 -0.10
C PHE A 202 0.62 -3.30 -0.11
N VAL A 203 0.55 -2.71 1.07
CA VAL A 203 0.86 -1.30 1.32
C VAL A 203 1.75 -1.17 2.55
N CYS A 204 2.61 -0.15 2.56
CA CYS A 204 3.33 0.30 3.74
C CYS A 204 2.91 1.73 4.07
N VAL A 205 2.28 1.92 5.23
CA VAL A 205 1.82 3.23 5.71
C VAL A 205 2.80 3.75 6.74
N THR A 206 3.45 4.88 6.45
CA THR A 206 4.46 5.55 7.29
C THR A 206 3.88 6.85 7.84
N MET A 207 4.05 7.14 9.13
CA MET A 207 3.67 8.43 9.70
C MET A 207 4.79 9.45 9.58
N LEU A 208 4.48 10.64 9.04
CA LEU A 208 5.43 11.75 8.87
C LEU A 208 5.16 12.92 9.82
N SER A 209 3.99 12.94 10.46
CA SER A 209 3.69 13.92 11.51
C SER A 209 4.20 13.46 12.86
N ASP A 210 4.60 14.43 13.66
CA ASP A 210 4.77 14.23 15.08
C ASP A 210 3.39 14.05 15.71
N CYS A 211 3.16 12.88 16.29
CA CYS A 211 1.89 12.52 16.92
C CYS A 211 1.94 12.66 18.44
N GLU A 212 2.94 13.32 19.00
CA GLU A 212 2.97 13.63 20.43
C GLU A 212 1.74 14.42 20.86
N GLY A 213 1.06 13.97 21.91
CA GLY A 213 -0.18 14.57 22.41
C GLY A 213 -1.44 14.27 21.57
N MET A 214 -1.33 13.53 20.47
CA MET A 214 -2.50 13.11 19.69
C MET A 214 -3.20 11.93 20.37
N VAL A 215 -4.53 12.00 20.45
CA VAL A 215 -5.41 10.91 20.92
C VAL A 215 -6.24 10.40 19.76
N GLY A 216 -6.30 9.09 19.58
CA GLY A 216 -6.95 8.45 18.43
C GLY A 216 -6.00 8.25 17.24
N GLY A 217 -6.55 8.19 16.03
CA GLY A 217 -5.76 7.98 14.80
C GLY A 217 -5.42 6.53 14.48
N GLU A 218 -6.03 5.59 15.20
CA GLU A 218 -5.88 4.15 14.99
C GLU A 218 -6.31 3.73 13.58
N THR A 219 -5.73 2.63 13.12
CA THR A 219 -6.26 1.89 11.97
C THR A 219 -7.24 0.86 12.51
N ALA A 220 -8.51 1.03 12.16
CA ALA A 220 -9.52 0.02 12.39
C ALA A 220 -9.49 -0.99 11.23
N VAL A 221 -9.54 -2.27 11.55
CA VAL A 221 -9.51 -3.39 10.60
C VAL A 221 -10.70 -4.28 10.90
N LYS A 222 -11.40 -4.70 9.85
CA LYS A 222 -12.49 -5.67 9.96
C LYS A 222 -11.98 -7.07 9.68
N THR A 223 -12.27 -7.99 10.58
CA THR A 223 -11.88 -9.40 10.46
C THR A 223 -12.93 -10.18 9.66
N GLY A 224 -12.61 -11.41 9.27
CA GLY A 224 -13.49 -12.30 8.51
C GLY A 224 -14.79 -12.66 9.22
N ASN A 225 -14.85 -12.53 10.55
CA ASN A 225 -16.08 -12.74 11.33
C ASN A 225 -16.92 -11.44 11.50
N GLY A 226 -16.43 -10.31 10.99
CA GLY A 226 -17.09 -9.00 11.07
C GLY A 226 -16.70 -8.14 12.29
N GLU A 227 -15.86 -8.65 13.21
CA GLU A 227 -15.33 -7.88 14.33
C GLU A 227 -14.37 -6.79 13.86
N VAL A 228 -14.38 -5.66 14.57
CA VAL A 228 -13.48 -4.53 14.30
C VAL A 228 -12.37 -4.51 15.35
N LEU A 229 -11.14 -4.70 14.90
CA LEU A 229 -9.93 -4.55 15.70
C LEU A 229 -9.33 -3.16 15.46
N LYS A 230 -8.86 -2.50 16.51
CA LYS A 230 -8.16 -1.21 16.41
C LYS A 230 -6.68 -1.41 16.71
N PHE A 231 -5.84 -1.02 15.77
CA PHE A 231 -4.39 -1.05 15.91
C PHE A 231 -3.89 0.35 16.18
N ARG A 232 -3.00 0.46 17.17
CA ARG A 232 -2.37 1.74 17.52
C ARG A 232 -1.79 2.38 16.26
N GLY A 233 -2.10 3.66 16.05
CA GLY A 233 -1.58 4.40 14.90
C GLY A 233 -0.04 4.54 14.97
N PRO A 234 0.63 4.63 13.80
CA PRO A 234 2.07 4.84 13.75
C PRO A 234 2.47 6.20 14.35
N LEU A 235 3.56 6.20 15.11
CA LEU A 235 4.29 7.41 15.51
C LEU A 235 5.20 7.89 14.37
N MET A 236 5.69 9.13 14.43
CA MET A 236 6.60 9.68 13.43
C MET A 236 7.76 8.73 13.10
N GLY A 237 7.96 8.44 11.81
CA GLY A 237 9.01 7.55 11.31
C GLY A 237 8.70 6.06 11.43
N THR A 238 7.62 5.67 12.12
CA THR A 238 7.16 4.29 12.17
C THR A 238 6.24 3.96 11.00
N ALA A 239 6.18 2.68 10.65
CA ALA A 239 5.38 2.16 9.57
C ALA A 239 4.59 0.91 9.94
N VAL A 240 3.52 0.66 9.18
CA VAL A 240 2.72 -0.57 9.21
C VAL A 240 2.71 -1.16 7.82
N VAL A 241 2.99 -2.46 7.71
CA VAL A 241 2.85 -3.23 6.46
C VAL A 241 1.56 -4.03 6.53
N MET A 242 0.75 -3.97 5.47
CA MET A 242 -0.57 -4.59 5.44
C MET A 242 -0.91 -5.13 4.05
N GLN A 243 -1.63 -6.26 4.02
CA GLN A 243 -2.17 -6.86 2.82
C GLN A 243 -3.48 -6.17 2.38
N GLY A 244 -3.37 -4.89 2.03
CA GLY A 244 -4.48 -3.94 1.87
C GLY A 244 -5.56 -4.36 0.87
N ARG A 245 -5.23 -5.20 -0.12
CA ARG A 245 -6.20 -5.75 -1.07
C ARG A 245 -7.31 -6.56 -0.41
N TYR A 246 -7.00 -7.24 0.70
CA TYR A 246 -7.91 -8.17 1.39
C TYR A 246 -8.39 -7.64 2.73
N ILE A 247 -7.59 -6.82 3.41
CA ILE A 247 -7.94 -6.30 4.73
C ILE A 247 -8.80 -5.05 4.56
N GLU A 248 -10.10 -5.15 4.88
CA GLU A 248 -10.99 -3.98 4.93
C GLU A 248 -10.59 -3.11 6.12
N HIS A 249 -10.26 -1.85 5.87
CA HIS A 249 -9.71 -0.99 6.91
C HIS A 249 -10.17 0.45 6.80
N GLN A 250 -10.02 1.18 7.91
CA GLN A 250 -10.43 2.56 8.08
C GLN A 250 -9.39 3.28 8.95
N ALA A 251 -8.98 4.48 8.55
CA ALA A 251 -8.20 5.35 9.44
C ALA A 251 -9.15 6.20 10.29
N LEU A 252 -9.01 6.14 11.61
CA LEU A 252 -9.77 6.98 12.53
C LEU A 252 -9.18 8.38 12.62
N LYS A 253 -10.00 9.37 12.99
CA LYS A 253 -9.51 10.72 13.29
C LYS A 253 -8.66 10.70 14.56
N ALA A 254 -7.71 11.61 14.61
CA ALA A 254 -6.94 11.91 15.80
C ALA A 254 -7.24 13.34 16.26
N LEU A 255 -7.35 13.54 17.57
CA LEU A 255 -7.56 14.82 18.24
C LEU A 255 -6.25 15.31 18.88
N GLY A 256 -6.08 16.61 19.03
CA GLY A 256 -4.94 17.20 19.77
C GLY A 256 -3.69 17.51 18.95
N GLY A 257 -3.64 17.19 17.66
CA GLY A 257 -2.52 17.51 16.76
C GLY A 257 -2.79 18.71 15.84
N ARG A 258 -1.73 19.38 15.35
CA ARG A 258 -1.84 20.43 14.31
C ARG A 258 -2.01 19.86 12.90
N GLU A 259 -1.42 18.69 12.66
CA GLU A 259 -1.37 18.03 11.36
C GLU A 259 -1.37 16.50 11.53
N ARG A 260 -1.80 15.79 10.48
CA ARG A 260 -1.63 14.36 10.31
C ARG A 260 -1.22 14.10 8.86
N ILE A 261 0.05 13.76 8.68
CA ILE A 261 0.67 13.49 7.39
C ILE A 261 1.11 12.03 7.38
N SER A 262 0.53 11.24 6.49
CA SER A 262 0.89 9.84 6.28
C SER A 262 1.36 9.62 4.86
N MET A 263 2.43 8.86 4.69
CA MET A 263 2.94 8.42 3.39
C MET A 263 2.63 6.94 3.18
N VAL A 264 2.10 6.58 2.03
CA VAL A 264 1.70 5.23 1.65
C VAL A 264 2.50 4.82 0.42
N THR A 265 3.23 3.71 0.51
CA THR A 265 3.85 3.09 -0.66
C THR A 265 3.20 1.75 -0.93
N SER A 266 2.79 1.56 -2.17
CA SER A 266 2.13 0.33 -2.62
C SER A 266 3.13 -0.67 -3.20
N PHE A 267 2.89 -1.95 -2.98
CA PHE A 267 3.79 -3.04 -3.36
C PHE A 267 3.09 -4.14 -4.15
N ARG A 268 3.87 -4.78 -5.03
CA ARG A 268 3.50 -5.98 -5.79
C ARG A 268 4.55 -7.08 -5.56
N PRO A 269 4.22 -8.36 -5.76
CA PRO A 269 5.22 -9.42 -5.69
C PRO A 269 6.30 -9.21 -6.75
N ARG A 270 7.57 -9.41 -6.38
CA ARG A 270 8.68 -9.38 -7.33
C ARG A 270 8.61 -10.51 -8.35
N ASN A 271 8.25 -11.70 -7.88
CA ASN A 271 8.19 -12.88 -8.73
C ASN A 271 6.97 -12.81 -9.67
N PRO A 272 7.16 -12.75 -11.00
CA PRO A 272 6.07 -12.60 -11.96
C PRO A 272 5.17 -13.84 -12.04
N LEU A 273 5.58 -14.97 -11.44
CA LEU A 273 4.77 -16.20 -11.35
C LEU A 273 3.80 -16.18 -10.16
N VAL A 274 4.00 -15.27 -9.20
CA VAL A 274 3.05 -15.09 -8.09
C VAL A 274 1.83 -14.32 -8.62
N LYS A 275 0.65 -14.64 -8.08
CA LYS A 275 -0.59 -13.94 -8.39
C LYS A 275 -0.43 -12.45 -8.07
N ASP A 276 -0.80 -11.59 -9.00
CA ASP A 276 -0.83 -10.13 -8.83
C ASP A 276 -2.25 -9.63 -9.13
N GLU A 277 -2.92 -9.21 -8.07
CA GLU A 277 -4.33 -8.77 -8.06
C GLU A 277 -4.47 -7.26 -7.95
N THR A 278 -3.43 -6.52 -8.35
CA THR A 278 -3.52 -5.08 -8.51
C THR A 278 -4.70 -4.73 -9.43
N VAL A 279 -5.51 -3.78 -8.97
CA VAL A 279 -6.56 -3.10 -9.73
C VAL A 279 -6.31 -1.60 -9.64
N LEU A 280 -6.84 -0.80 -10.56
CA LEU A 280 -6.65 0.65 -10.58
C LEU A 280 -7.87 1.41 -10.05
N ALA A 281 -8.92 0.71 -9.62
CA ALA A 281 -10.18 1.29 -9.16
C ALA A 281 -10.03 2.47 -8.20
N SER A 282 -9.25 2.34 -7.12
CA SER A 282 -9.15 3.42 -6.11
C SER A 282 -8.18 4.54 -6.48
N VAL A 283 -7.22 4.28 -7.36
CA VAL A 283 -6.18 5.25 -7.75
C VAL A 283 -6.47 5.98 -9.06
N ARG A 284 -7.27 5.41 -9.96
CA ARG A 284 -7.55 5.95 -11.29
C ARG A 284 -8.10 7.38 -11.23
N GLY A 285 -9.09 7.61 -10.39
CA GLY A 285 -9.75 8.92 -10.24
C GLY A 285 -8.87 10.02 -9.65
N ILE A 286 -7.72 9.67 -9.07
CA ILE A 286 -6.83 10.59 -8.37
C ILE A 286 -5.44 10.67 -9.03
N SER A 287 -5.20 9.97 -10.14
CA SER A 287 -3.94 9.91 -10.90
C SER A 287 -4.02 10.68 -12.21
N GLU A 288 -2.85 11.10 -12.71
CA GLU A 288 -2.67 11.36 -14.14
C GLU A 288 -2.75 10.03 -14.90
N LEU A 289 -3.81 9.85 -15.68
CA LEU A 289 -4.10 8.58 -16.36
C LEU A 289 -3.01 8.12 -17.34
N PRO A 290 -2.42 9.00 -18.18
CA PRO A 290 -1.36 8.57 -19.09
C PRO A 290 -0.16 7.96 -18.34
N GLU A 291 0.19 8.50 -17.17
CA GLU A 291 1.30 8.00 -16.35
C GLU A 291 0.93 6.71 -15.62
N LEU A 292 -0.26 6.66 -15.00
CA LEU A 292 -0.73 5.46 -14.32
C LEU A 292 -0.85 4.27 -15.29
N TYR A 293 -1.46 4.49 -16.45
CA TYR A 293 -1.70 3.43 -17.42
C TYR A 293 -0.43 2.99 -18.13
N SER A 294 0.50 3.92 -18.42
CA SER A 294 1.79 3.55 -19.01
C SER A 294 2.58 2.66 -18.07
N GLN A 295 2.73 3.04 -16.79
CA GLN A 295 3.43 2.24 -15.81
C GLN A 295 2.76 0.88 -15.58
N TYR A 296 1.42 0.87 -15.44
CA TYR A 296 0.67 -0.38 -15.28
C TYR A 296 0.86 -1.33 -16.48
N ALA A 297 0.67 -0.82 -17.70
CA ALA A 297 0.84 -1.63 -18.89
C ALA A 297 2.28 -2.14 -19.04
N LEU A 298 3.29 -1.30 -18.78
CA LEU A 298 4.70 -1.68 -18.86
C LEU A 298 5.01 -2.87 -17.95
N TYR A 299 4.74 -2.75 -16.64
CA TYR A 299 5.11 -3.83 -15.72
C TYR A 299 4.29 -5.10 -15.94
N ARG A 300 3.02 -4.97 -16.34
CA ARG A 300 2.17 -6.15 -16.63
C ARG A 300 2.68 -6.89 -17.86
N LEU A 301 3.13 -6.18 -18.90
CA LEU A 301 3.73 -6.80 -20.09
C LEU A 301 5.10 -7.42 -19.80
N GLU A 302 5.94 -6.79 -18.97
CA GLU A 302 7.20 -7.38 -18.49
C GLU A 302 6.95 -8.68 -17.70
N ASN A 303 5.96 -8.69 -16.80
CA ASN A 303 5.56 -9.90 -16.08
C ASN A 303 5.09 -10.99 -17.06
N LEU A 304 4.30 -10.65 -18.07
CA LEU A 304 3.84 -11.60 -19.09
C LEU A 304 5.02 -12.18 -19.88
N GLU A 305 6.01 -11.36 -20.24
CA GLU A 305 7.23 -11.81 -20.90
C GLU A 305 7.96 -12.87 -20.06
N GLU A 306 8.19 -12.60 -18.77
CA GLU A 306 8.85 -13.54 -17.88
C GLU A 306 8.05 -14.83 -17.65
N ARG A 307 6.72 -14.73 -17.55
CA ARG A 307 5.82 -15.89 -17.46
C ARG A 307 5.93 -16.77 -18.70
N LEU A 308 5.92 -16.19 -19.90
CA LEU A 308 6.09 -16.91 -21.17
C LEU A 308 7.49 -17.52 -21.30
N ARG A 309 8.55 -16.81 -20.88
CA ARG A 309 9.92 -17.34 -20.84
C ARG A 309 10.02 -18.58 -19.95
N ALA A 310 9.40 -18.56 -18.77
CA ALA A 310 9.37 -19.70 -17.86
C ALA A 310 8.60 -20.91 -18.45
N GLN A 311 7.46 -20.66 -19.10
CA GLN A 311 6.70 -21.70 -19.80
C GLN A 311 7.48 -22.31 -20.95
N LEU A 312 8.13 -21.47 -21.78
CA LEU A 312 8.94 -21.92 -22.90
C LEU A 312 10.13 -22.77 -22.44
N LYS A 313 10.78 -22.39 -21.33
CA LYS A 313 11.84 -23.22 -20.72
C LYS A 313 11.33 -24.61 -20.36
N THR A 314 10.20 -24.69 -19.67
CA THR A 314 9.55 -25.97 -19.32
C THR A 314 9.24 -26.80 -20.56
N LEU A 315 8.68 -26.18 -21.60
CA LEU A 315 8.33 -26.87 -22.85
C LEU A 315 9.57 -27.40 -23.58
N ARG A 316 10.68 -26.65 -23.60
CA ARG A 316 11.96 -27.11 -24.17
C ARG A 316 12.50 -28.33 -23.44
N GLU A 317 12.43 -28.34 -22.10
CA GLU A 317 12.86 -29.49 -21.29
C GLU A 317 11.99 -30.73 -21.56
N GLN A 318 10.68 -30.57 -21.68
CA GLN A 318 9.78 -31.65 -22.07
C GLN A 318 10.08 -32.17 -23.48
N HIS A 319 10.26 -31.28 -24.45
CA HIS A 319 10.58 -31.62 -25.83
C HIS A 319 11.90 -32.40 -25.93
N ALA A 320 12.95 -31.99 -25.21
CA ALA A 320 14.23 -32.70 -25.15
C ALA A 320 14.07 -34.14 -24.63
N ARG A 321 13.08 -34.39 -23.75
CA ARG A 321 12.71 -35.72 -23.24
C ARG A 321 11.68 -36.44 -24.10
N ARG A 322 11.28 -35.86 -25.25
CA ARG A 322 10.20 -36.35 -26.13
C ARG A 322 8.86 -36.51 -25.39
N GLN A 323 8.64 -35.67 -24.40
CA GLN A 323 7.39 -35.59 -23.63
C GLN A 323 6.60 -34.35 -24.07
N PHE A 324 5.28 -34.43 -23.99
CA PHE A 324 4.40 -33.28 -24.20
C PHE A 324 3.17 -33.41 -23.31
N ASP A 325 2.99 -32.45 -22.41
CA ASP A 325 1.84 -32.40 -21.52
C ASP A 325 0.82 -31.38 -22.02
N ILE A 326 -0.16 -31.88 -22.78
CA ILE A 326 -1.21 -31.04 -23.39
C ILE A 326 -2.08 -30.34 -22.34
N THR A 327 -2.35 -30.99 -21.22
CA THR A 327 -3.19 -30.42 -20.15
C THR A 327 -2.47 -29.25 -19.50
N ARG A 328 -1.18 -29.42 -19.18
CA ARG A 328 -0.35 -28.37 -18.59
C ARG A 328 -0.19 -27.17 -19.51
N ILE A 329 0.14 -27.36 -20.79
CA ILE A 329 0.33 -26.22 -21.70
C ILE A 329 -0.99 -25.47 -21.95
N ARG A 330 -2.12 -26.18 -22.07
CA ARG A 330 -3.44 -25.54 -22.20
C ARG A 330 -3.78 -24.71 -20.95
N GLY A 331 -3.53 -25.24 -19.75
CA GLY A 331 -3.74 -24.51 -18.50
C GLY A 331 -2.85 -23.26 -18.40
N ALA A 332 -1.57 -23.40 -18.74
CA ALA A 332 -0.59 -22.31 -18.72
C ALA A 332 -0.95 -21.17 -19.69
N LEU A 333 -1.45 -21.51 -20.89
CA LEU A 333 -1.95 -20.54 -21.88
C LEU A 333 -3.27 -19.90 -21.44
N ALA A 334 -4.19 -20.66 -20.83
CA ALA A 334 -5.43 -20.12 -20.27
C ALA A 334 -5.14 -19.10 -19.17
N GLU A 335 -4.19 -19.39 -18.28
CA GLU A 335 -3.74 -18.45 -17.24
C GLU A 335 -3.19 -17.14 -17.83
N GLN A 336 -2.47 -17.19 -18.97
CA GLN A 336 -1.97 -15.97 -19.62
C GLN A 336 -3.09 -15.19 -20.31
N ARG A 337 -4.09 -15.88 -20.87
CA ARG A 337 -5.29 -15.22 -21.40
C ARG A 337 -6.02 -14.49 -20.27
N ASP A 338 -6.26 -15.16 -19.14
CA ASP A 338 -6.95 -14.56 -18.00
C ASP A 338 -6.17 -13.37 -17.42
N PHE A 339 -4.82 -13.43 -17.42
CA PHE A 339 -3.95 -12.31 -17.05
C PHE A 339 -4.09 -11.11 -18.00
N LEU A 340 -4.16 -11.35 -19.32
CA LEU A 340 -4.37 -10.31 -20.32
C LEU A 340 -5.76 -9.70 -20.20
N ASP A 341 -6.81 -10.52 -20.05
CA ASP A 341 -8.19 -10.07 -19.88
C ASP A 341 -8.32 -9.18 -18.63
N TRP A 342 -7.70 -9.58 -17.51
CA TRP A 342 -7.63 -8.75 -16.29
C TRP A 342 -6.92 -7.43 -16.55
N THR A 343 -5.76 -7.48 -17.22
CA THR A 343 -4.96 -6.29 -17.51
C THR A 343 -5.74 -5.31 -18.40
N MET A 344 -6.43 -5.82 -19.42
CA MET A 344 -7.31 -5.02 -20.29
C MET A 344 -8.48 -4.41 -19.52
N GLY A 345 -9.10 -5.16 -18.60
CA GLY A 345 -10.23 -4.69 -17.80
C GLY A 345 -9.91 -3.45 -16.94
N GLU A 346 -8.65 -3.29 -16.52
CA GLU A 346 -8.21 -2.11 -15.77
C GLU A 346 -7.87 -0.89 -16.66
N LEU A 347 -7.60 -1.11 -17.95
CA LEU A 347 -7.28 -0.06 -18.93
C LEU A 347 -8.55 0.43 -19.64
N ILE A 348 -9.36 1.20 -18.91
CA ILE A 348 -10.63 1.74 -19.42
C ILE A 348 -10.44 3.06 -20.18
N VAL A 349 -11.26 3.25 -21.22
CA VAL A 349 -11.30 4.45 -22.10
C VAL A 349 -12.31 5.48 -21.59
#